data_AF-A0A1Y2VKL0-F1
#
_entry.id   AF-A0A1Y2VKL0-F1
#
_cell.length_a   1.000
_cell.length_b   1.000
_cell.length_c   1.000
_cell.angle_alpha   90.00
_cell.angle_beta   90.00
_cell.angle_gamma   90.00
#
_symmetry.space_group_name_H-M   'P 1'
#
loop_
_entity.id
_entity.type
_entity.pdbx_description
1 polymer ?
#
loop_
_entity_poly.entity_id
_entity_poly.type
_entity_poly.pdbx_seq_one_letter_code
_entity_poly.pdbx_strand_id
1 'polypeptide(L)'
;MESTSTNFTAEWIWGDDAETIVFAQGYGNERTVIFSFSLDSSKPPTFLANRICNSFHAIDVPETESFSSSADMRAALWGAVRIVWPACLQDDSISRIDTVIDVDSQDSAVKHVIWKAYSHPWFPRFLDILVDSRYLVGRTTSNISSHKVPFEQLIRYEQLGGHRCATKVRLGRDAKDFHVFKGVDFRTFLAQSDDEGDSVIKHTVQGWHNSNTLLNTMPLHPNILPRPLFLVTIRRGEQELACGTIQPLYEGGDLGSTIERSNFKGERLPLWLKAHWCANIAAALLHTHRVVKTYHMDIKPGNFLIDERQNLILCDWEQTDTPSTTLAPEADGTWDVMDEGDGVSSEENPTTSRPKRRRFRYTKYDGPPHRNVPEDALGDASWHVWKVFPLWNQTHPFALELAEVFSLGRTMWMLLREPDMDFDDIDHPNDLKTDWENSDDIPESWKDFVDRCMAMDPNNRPDMLEVSEFWEGEWKILKEARA
;
A
#
# COMPACT_ATOMS: atom_id res chain seq x y z
N MET A 1 -21.93 -0.22 -40.92
CA MET A 1 -20.83 -0.74 -40.07
C MET A 1 -20.88 0.06 -38.80
N GLU A 2 -21.56 -0.49 -37.78
CA GLU A 2 -21.59 0.11 -36.46
C GLU A 2 -20.17 0.15 -35.93
N SER A 3 -19.74 1.34 -35.50
CA SER A 3 -18.51 1.57 -34.78
C SER A 3 -18.55 0.70 -33.53
N THR A 4 -17.89 -0.46 -33.57
CA THR A 4 -17.56 -1.23 -32.38
C THR A 4 -16.65 -0.33 -31.55
N SER A 5 -17.25 0.34 -30.56
CA SER A 5 -16.52 1.03 -29.50
C SER A 5 -15.47 0.05 -28.96
N THR A 6 -14.21 0.28 -29.32
CA THR A 6 -13.07 -0.47 -28.78
C THR A 6 -12.91 -0.03 -27.32
N ASN A 7 -13.70 -0.62 -26.44
CA ASN A 7 -13.64 -0.39 -25.00
C ASN A 7 -12.24 -0.81 -24.53
N PHE A 8 -11.35 0.17 -24.42
CA PHE A 8 -9.96 0.03 -24.02
C PHE A 8 -9.63 1.20 -23.10
N THR A 9 -9.11 0.87 -21.93
CA THR A 9 -8.63 1.82 -20.94
C THR A 9 -7.14 1.60 -20.75
N ALA A 10 -6.37 2.67 -21.00
CA ALA A 10 -4.96 2.74 -20.65
C ALA A 10 -4.84 2.84 -19.12
N GLU A 11 -3.93 2.07 -18.54
CA GLU A 11 -3.80 1.99 -17.09
C GLU A 11 -2.39 2.40 -16.63
N TRP A 12 -1.37 1.62 -16.98
CA TRP A 12 -0.05 1.74 -16.36
C TRP A 12 1.10 1.59 -17.36
N ILE A 13 2.24 2.25 -17.09
CA ILE A 13 3.50 2.14 -17.83
C ILE A 13 4.64 2.04 -16.82
N TRP A 14 5.58 1.12 -17.05
CA TRP A 14 6.78 0.95 -16.22
C TRP A 14 7.96 0.45 -17.05
N GLY A 15 9.17 0.58 -16.54
CA GLY A 15 10.39 0.09 -17.16
C GLY A 15 10.97 -1.11 -16.41
N ASP A 16 11.88 -1.83 -17.05
CA ASP A 16 12.79 -2.78 -16.38
C ASP A 16 14.03 -2.08 -15.81
N ASP A 17 14.72 -2.74 -14.89
CA ASP A 17 15.94 -2.21 -14.25
C ASP A 17 17.12 -2.10 -15.22
N ALA A 18 17.15 -2.94 -16.26
CA ALA A 18 18.19 -2.88 -17.29
C ALA A 18 18.01 -1.72 -18.28
N GLU A 19 16.94 -0.93 -18.14
CA GLU A 19 16.57 0.18 -19.01
C GLU A 19 16.39 -0.23 -20.49
N THR A 20 16.01 -1.49 -20.73
CA THR A 20 15.89 -2.07 -22.08
C THR A 20 14.46 -2.28 -22.56
N ILE A 21 13.50 -2.36 -21.65
CA ILE A 21 12.11 -2.66 -21.93
C ILE A 21 11.21 -1.67 -21.20
N VAL A 22 10.25 -1.14 -21.92
CA VAL A 22 9.09 -0.45 -21.32
C VAL A 22 7.88 -1.34 -21.46
N PHE A 23 7.24 -1.63 -20.34
CA PHE A 23 5.99 -2.35 -20.28
C PHE A 23 4.82 -1.39 -20.12
N ALA A 24 3.66 -1.82 -20.59
CA ALA A 24 2.40 -1.13 -20.39
C ALA A 24 1.28 -2.11 -20.12
N GLN A 25 0.30 -1.74 -19.31
CA GLN A 25 -0.90 -2.54 -19.06
C GLN A 25 -2.14 -1.73 -19.42
N GLY A 26 -3.11 -2.40 -20.04
CA GLY A 26 -4.43 -1.84 -20.24
C GLY A 26 -5.50 -2.92 -20.17
N TYR A 27 -6.75 -2.49 -20.03
CA TYR A 27 -7.89 -3.39 -19.86
C TYR A 27 -9.10 -2.94 -20.66
N GLY A 28 -10.03 -3.86 -20.88
CA GLY A 28 -11.28 -3.61 -21.59
C GLY A 28 -11.90 -4.91 -22.09
N ASN A 29 -13.21 -4.91 -22.37
CA ASN A 29 -13.93 -6.11 -22.80
C ASN A 29 -13.58 -7.36 -21.96
N GLU A 30 -13.48 -7.17 -20.65
CA GLU A 30 -13.17 -8.22 -19.67
C GLU A 30 -11.79 -8.88 -19.82
N ARG A 31 -10.86 -8.21 -20.50
CA ARG A 31 -9.46 -8.64 -20.64
C ARG A 31 -8.52 -7.59 -20.06
N THR A 32 -7.37 -8.06 -19.63
CA THR A 32 -6.25 -7.23 -19.16
C THR A 32 -4.98 -7.79 -19.78
N VAL A 33 -4.24 -6.95 -20.50
CA VAL A 33 -3.12 -7.38 -21.34
C VAL A 33 -1.89 -6.53 -21.00
N ILE A 34 -0.73 -7.20 -20.96
CA ILE A 34 0.58 -6.55 -20.83
C ILE A 34 1.19 -6.42 -22.22
N PHE A 35 1.65 -5.22 -22.53
CA PHE A 35 2.37 -4.86 -23.74
C PHE A 35 3.83 -4.58 -23.37
N SER A 36 4.76 -4.89 -24.28
CA SER A 36 6.17 -4.56 -24.14
C SER A 36 6.67 -3.78 -25.36
N PHE A 37 7.61 -2.90 -25.11
CA PHE A 37 8.37 -2.14 -26.09
C PHE A 37 9.84 -2.34 -25.73
N SER A 38 10.59 -3.01 -26.61
CA SER A 38 11.98 -3.38 -26.31
C SER A 38 12.97 -2.62 -27.19
N LEU A 39 14.07 -2.19 -26.58
CA LEU A 39 15.23 -1.69 -27.30
C LEU A 39 15.79 -2.78 -28.21
N ASP A 40 16.03 -2.42 -29.46
CA ASP A 40 16.63 -3.29 -30.46
C ASP A 40 17.65 -2.50 -31.27
N SER A 41 18.93 -2.73 -30.96
CA SER A 41 20.07 -2.08 -31.61
C SER A 41 20.24 -2.47 -33.08
N SER A 42 19.56 -3.52 -33.54
CA SER A 42 19.53 -3.89 -34.96
C SER A 42 18.55 -3.05 -35.77
N LYS A 43 17.66 -2.31 -35.11
CA LYS A 43 16.68 -1.41 -35.72
C LYS A 43 17.13 0.05 -35.62
N PRO A 44 16.70 0.92 -36.57
CA PRO A 44 16.90 2.35 -36.45
C PRO A 44 16.37 2.90 -35.11
N PRO A 45 17.05 3.89 -34.50
CA PRO A 45 16.63 4.48 -33.23
C PRO A 45 15.31 5.25 -33.33
N THR A 46 14.88 5.59 -34.56
CA THR A 46 13.60 6.23 -34.84
C THR A 46 12.39 5.30 -34.75
N PHE A 47 12.60 3.99 -34.58
CA PHE A 47 11.52 3.03 -34.38
C PHE A 47 10.75 3.32 -33.08
N LEU A 48 9.46 3.01 -33.08
CA LEU A 48 8.57 3.35 -31.98
C LEU A 48 9.07 2.78 -30.64
N ALA A 49 9.43 1.50 -30.59
CA ALA A 49 9.88 0.87 -29.34
C ALA A 49 11.18 1.52 -28.83
N ASN A 50 12.14 1.78 -29.72
CA ASN A 50 13.40 2.43 -29.37
C ASN A 50 13.18 3.83 -28.78
N ARG A 51 12.35 4.66 -29.43
CA ARG A 51 12.02 6.01 -28.93
C ARG A 51 11.28 5.98 -27.60
N ILE A 52 10.39 5.01 -27.39
CA ILE A 52 9.65 4.86 -26.13
C ILE A 52 10.62 4.56 -25.00
N CYS A 53 11.51 3.58 -25.17
CA CYS A 53 12.52 3.24 -24.16
C CYS A 53 13.48 4.40 -23.90
N ASN A 54 14.04 5.02 -24.94
CA ASN A 54 14.92 6.19 -24.80
C ASN A 54 14.24 7.32 -24.02
N SER A 55 12.97 7.60 -24.32
CA SER A 55 12.22 8.67 -23.64
C SER A 55 11.81 8.31 -22.22
N PHE A 56 11.43 7.06 -21.95
CA PHE A 56 10.95 6.64 -20.63
C PHE A 56 12.11 6.57 -19.63
N HIS A 57 13.22 5.99 -20.05
CA HIS A 57 14.44 5.82 -19.24
C HIS A 57 15.38 7.03 -19.30
N ALA A 58 14.97 8.11 -19.97
CA ALA A 58 15.76 9.33 -20.13
C ALA A 58 17.19 9.09 -20.66
N ILE A 59 17.34 8.16 -21.60
CA ILE A 59 18.62 7.84 -22.26
C ILE A 59 19.06 9.04 -23.11
N ASP A 60 20.31 9.46 -22.96
CA ASP A 60 20.90 10.57 -23.72
C ASP A 60 21.09 10.20 -25.20
N VAL A 61 20.15 10.64 -26.04
CA VAL A 61 20.12 10.41 -27.49
C VAL A 61 19.74 11.69 -28.24
N PRO A 62 20.04 11.81 -29.55
CA PRO A 62 19.58 12.95 -30.34
C PRO A 62 18.06 13.15 -30.25
N GLU A 63 17.58 14.39 -30.30
CA GLU A 63 16.13 14.71 -30.16
C GLU A 63 15.24 13.94 -31.15
N THR A 64 15.76 13.59 -32.33
CA THR A 64 15.06 12.80 -33.35
C THR A 64 14.83 11.34 -32.96
N GLU A 65 15.54 10.85 -31.94
CA GLU A 65 15.57 9.47 -31.45
C GLU A 65 14.84 9.29 -30.11
N SER A 66 14.22 10.36 -29.61
CA SER A 66 13.37 10.36 -28.41
C SER A 66 12.08 11.15 -28.66
N PHE A 67 11.22 11.30 -27.66
CA PHE A 67 10.03 12.14 -27.72
C PHE A 67 10.31 13.51 -27.10
N SER A 68 9.63 14.55 -27.61
CA SER A 68 9.73 15.93 -27.09
C SER A 68 9.19 16.07 -25.66
N SER A 69 8.31 15.17 -25.24
CA SER A 69 7.75 15.15 -23.89
C SER A 69 7.27 13.75 -23.51
N SER A 70 7.14 13.50 -22.20
CA SER A 70 6.52 12.27 -21.69
C SER A 70 5.06 12.14 -22.13
N ALA A 71 4.35 13.26 -22.37
CA ALA A 71 2.99 13.24 -22.88
C ALA A 71 2.92 12.73 -24.33
N ASP A 72 3.85 13.16 -25.18
CA ASP A 72 3.96 12.71 -26.57
C ASP A 72 4.31 11.21 -26.65
N MET A 73 5.24 10.76 -25.81
CA MET A 73 5.59 9.35 -25.67
C MET A 73 4.37 8.51 -25.27
N ARG A 74 3.64 8.92 -24.22
CA ARG A 74 2.42 8.24 -23.77
C ARG A 74 1.35 8.21 -24.86
N ALA A 75 1.17 9.30 -25.60
CA ALA A 75 0.22 9.37 -26.69
C ALA A 75 0.57 8.39 -27.82
N ALA A 76 1.85 8.29 -28.21
CA ALA A 76 2.32 7.36 -29.22
C ALA A 76 2.18 5.90 -28.78
N LEU A 77 2.60 5.58 -27.55
CA LEU A 77 2.49 4.26 -26.93
C LEU A 77 1.03 3.78 -26.92
N TRP A 78 0.11 4.56 -26.34
CA TRP A 78 -1.30 4.18 -26.28
C TRP A 78 -1.99 4.24 -27.64
N GLY A 79 -1.48 5.06 -28.57
CA GLY A 79 -1.90 5.04 -29.97
C GLY A 79 -1.64 3.67 -30.61
N ALA A 80 -0.43 3.14 -30.43
CA ALA A 80 -0.05 1.84 -30.98
C ALA A 80 -0.83 0.69 -30.33
N VAL A 81 -0.96 0.70 -29.00
CA VAL A 81 -1.75 -0.30 -28.27
C VAL A 81 -3.20 -0.36 -28.77
N ARG A 82 -3.85 0.79 -29.01
CA ARG A 82 -5.22 0.83 -29.54
C ARG A 82 -5.38 0.19 -30.92
N ILE A 83 -4.34 0.17 -31.74
CA ILE A 83 -4.35 -0.49 -33.05
C ILE A 83 -4.24 -2.01 -32.90
N VAL A 84 -3.45 -2.48 -31.93
CA VAL A 84 -3.26 -3.90 -31.65
C VAL A 84 -4.46 -4.50 -30.91
N TRP A 85 -5.14 -3.69 -30.08
CA TRP A 85 -6.19 -4.13 -29.17
C TRP A 85 -7.31 -4.98 -29.81
N PRO A 86 -7.90 -4.63 -30.97
CA PRO A 86 -8.94 -5.46 -31.59
C PRO A 86 -8.48 -6.88 -31.90
N ALA A 87 -7.20 -7.07 -32.27
CA ALA A 87 -6.64 -8.39 -32.48
C ALA A 87 -6.45 -9.14 -31.15
N CYS A 88 -6.06 -8.43 -30.08
CA CYS A 88 -5.96 -9.01 -28.74
C CYS A 88 -7.28 -9.60 -28.22
N LEU A 89 -8.41 -9.02 -28.65
CA LEU A 89 -9.75 -9.50 -28.27
C LEU A 89 -10.16 -10.77 -29.01
N GLN A 90 -9.58 -11.05 -30.18
CA GLN A 90 -9.94 -12.18 -31.03
C GLN A 90 -9.05 -13.41 -30.80
N ASP A 91 -7.89 -13.24 -30.18
CA ASP A 91 -6.94 -14.32 -29.92
C ASP A 91 -7.04 -14.79 -28.46
N ASP A 92 -7.51 -16.02 -28.26
CA ASP A 92 -7.67 -16.60 -26.92
C ASP A 92 -6.33 -16.92 -26.25
N SER A 93 -5.23 -17.08 -27.00
CA SER A 93 -3.91 -17.34 -26.45
C SER A 93 -3.39 -16.20 -25.57
N ILE A 94 -3.90 -14.98 -25.81
CA ILE A 94 -3.57 -13.76 -25.06
C ILE A 94 -4.20 -13.75 -23.67
N SER A 95 -5.14 -14.66 -23.39
CA SER A 95 -5.74 -14.81 -22.06
C SER A 95 -4.82 -15.52 -21.05
N ARG A 96 -3.69 -16.08 -21.51
CA ARG A 96 -2.74 -16.73 -20.61
C ARG A 96 -1.99 -15.67 -19.81
N ILE A 97 -1.81 -15.94 -18.51
CA ILE A 97 -1.15 -15.03 -17.56
C ILE A 97 0.31 -14.69 -17.93
N ASP A 98 0.99 -15.56 -18.67
CA ASP A 98 2.38 -15.41 -19.08
C ASP A 98 2.53 -14.71 -20.44
N THR A 99 1.43 -14.35 -21.10
CA THR A 99 1.48 -13.76 -22.43
C THR A 99 1.68 -12.25 -22.36
N VAL A 100 2.69 -11.78 -23.10
CA VAL A 100 3.00 -10.37 -23.31
C VAL A 100 2.94 -10.08 -24.81
N ILE A 101 2.50 -8.88 -25.17
CA ILE A 101 2.41 -8.42 -26.56
C ILE A 101 3.55 -7.47 -26.85
N ASP A 102 4.53 -7.90 -27.62
CA ASP A 102 5.60 -7.04 -28.13
C ASP A 102 5.05 -6.16 -29.25
N VAL A 103 5.19 -4.84 -29.11
CA VAL A 103 4.63 -3.84 -30.02
C VAL A 103 5.74 -2.95 -30.56
N ASP A 104 5.75 -2.74 -31.88
CA ASP A 104 6.72 -1.88 -32.54
C ASP A 104 6.14 -1.23 -33.80
N SER A 105 6.84 -0.25 -34.35
CA SER A 105 6.49 0.37 -35.64
C SER A 105 7.73 0.95 -36.32
N GLN A 106 7.80 0.76 -37.65
CA GLN A 106 8.90 1.27 -38.48
C GLN A 106 8.89 2.79 -38.64
N ASP A 107 7.79 3.47 -38.31
CA ASP A 107 7.65 4.92 -38.37
C ASP A 107 7.02 5.44 -37.07
N SER A 108 7.36 6.68 -36.72
CA SER A 108 6.75 7.45 -35.63
C SER A 108 5.24 7.59 -35.83
N ALA A 109 4.81 7.60 -37.10
CA ALA A 109 3.41 7.56 -37.44
C ALA A 109 2.88 6.13 -37.18
N VAL A 110 1.97 6.00 -36.21
CA VAL A 110 1.25 4.79 -35.77
C VAL A 110 0.47 4.06 -36.90
N LYS A 111 0.74 4.34 -38.18
CA LYS A 111 0.03 3.79 -39.34
C LYS A 111 0.39 2.32 -39.64
N HIS A 112 1.57 1.86 -39.21
CA HIS A 112 2.05 0.51 -39.46
C HIS A 112 2.63 -0.13 -38.18
N VAL A 113 1.73 -0.48 -37.26
CA VAL A 113 2.11 -1.19 -36.03
C VAL A 113 2.29 -2.68 -36.34
N ILE A 114 3.46 -3.21 -36.00
CA ILE A 114 3.76 -4.64 -35.98
C ILE A 114 3.69 -5.12 -34.54
N TRP A 115 3.20 -6.34 -34.34
CA TRP A 115 3.09 -6.92 -33.01
C TRP A 115 3.23 -8.43 -33.04
N LYS A 116 3.65 -9.01 -31.91
CA LYS A 116 3.67 -10.46 -31.70
C LYS A 116 3.31 -10.79 -30.24
N ALA A 117 2.48 -11.79 -30.04
CA ALA A 117 2.27 -12.37 -28.72
C ALA A 117 3.39 -13.38 -28.41
N TYR A 118 3.91 -13.36 -27.19
CA TYR A 118 4.89 -14.34 -26.72
C TYR A 118 4.68 -14.69 -25.25
N SER A 119 5.10 -15.89 -24.85
CA SER A 119 5.19 -16.29 -23.45
C SER A 119 6.47 -15.70 -22.87
N HIS A 120 6.37 -14.90 -21.82
CA HIS A 120 7.50 -14.18 -21.27
C HIS A 120 8.52 -15.15 -20.63
N PRO A 121 9.81 -15.05 -20.98
CA PRO A 121 10.82 -16.02 -20.53
C PRO A 121 11.03 -16.03 -19.02
N TRP A 122 10.66 -14.97 -18.30
CA TRP A 122 10.76 -14.89 -16.84
C TRP A 122 9.55 -15.47 -16.10
N PHE A 123 8.51 -15.91 -16.80
CA PHE A 123 7.34 -16.48 -16.12
C PHE A 123 7.67 -17.71 -15.25
N PRO A 124 8.55 -18.65 -15.66
CA PRO A 124 9.01 -19.71 -14.76
C PRO A 124 9.70 -19.20 -13.49
N ARG A 125 10.51 -18.14 -13.59
CA ARG A 125 11.19 -17.49 -12.44
C ARG A 125 10.16 -16.90 -11.46
N PHE A 126 9.10 -16.26 -11.98
CA PHE A 126 7.97 -15.81 -11.16
C PHE A 126 7.30 -16.98 -10.41
N LEU A 127 7.02 -18.09 -11.09
CA LEU A 127 6.45 -19.28 -10.44
C LEU A 127 7.41 -19.88 -9.39
N ASP A 128 8.72 -19.81 -9.63
CA ASP A 128 9.73 -20.22 -8.66
C ASP A 128 9.68 -19.34 -7.41
N ILE A 129 9.54 -18.01 -7.54
CA ILE A 129 9.42 -17.12 -6.38
C ILE A 129 8.17 -17.40 -5.56
N LEU A 130 7.04 -17.69 -6.21
CA LEU A 130 5.82 -18.10 -5.51
C LEU A 130 5.95 -19.46 -4.80
N VAL A 131 6.85 -20.34 -5.28
CA VAL A 131 7.20 -21.62 -4.62
C VAL A 131 8.22 -21.42 -3.51
N ASP A 132 9.20 -20.53 -3.74
CA ASP A 132 10.43 -20.34 -2.97
C ASP A 132 10.22 -19.51 -1.69
N SER A 133 9.01 -19.51 -1.15
CA SER A 133 8.80 -19.15 0.25
C SER A 133 9.38 -20.27 1.14
N ARG A 134 10.72 -20.45 1.11
CA ARG A 134 11.50 -21.35 1.97
C ARG A 134 11.36 -21.01 3.46
N TYR A 135 10.61 -19.96 3.80
CA TYR A 135 9.92 -19.81 5.07
C TYR A 135 8.50 -20.35 4.95
N LEU A 136 8.30 -21.56 5.49
CA LEU A 136 7.01 -22.14 5.88
C LEU A 136 6.29 -21.30 6.96
N VAL A 137 6.38 -19.96 6.91
CA VAL A 137 5.58 -19.04 7.72
C VAL A 137 4.20 -19.02 7.08
N GLY A 138 3.42 -19.99 7.52
CA GLY A 138 2.17 -20.38 6.90
C GLY A 138 2.42 -21.05 5.54
N ARG A 139 2.43 -22.39 5.50
CA ARG A 139 1.26 -23.04 4.88
C ARG A 139 0.09 -22.15 5.27
N THR A 140 -0.40 -21.30 4.36
CA THR A 140 -1.76 -20.78 4.44
C THR A 140 -2.53 -22.05 4.71
N THR A 141 -2.86 -22.30 5.98
CA THR A 141 -3.22 -23.64 6.39
C THR A 141 -4.34 -24.00 5.44
N SER A 142 -4.34 -25.21 4.91
CA SER A 142 -5.38 -25.69 4.00
C SER A 142 -6.81 -25.59 4.59
N ASN A 143 -6.96 -25.00 5.79
CA ASN A 143 -8.16 -24.57 6.47
C ASN A 143 -8.56 -23.10 6.22
N ILE A 144 -7.77 -22.30 5.49
CA ILE A 144 -8.03 -20.89 5.18
C ILE A 144 -8.91 -20.83 3.93
N SER A 145 -10.22 -20.73 4.14
CA SER A 145 -11.28 -20.70 3.13
C SER A 145 -11.28 -21.92 2.18
N SER A 146 -12.34 -22.73 2.23
CA SER A 146 -12.56 -23.81 1.26
C SER A 146 -12.76 -23.32 -0.20
N HIS A 147 -12.63 -22.02 -0.45
CA HIS A 147 -12.93 -21.39 -1.73
C HIS A 147 -11.67 -20.73 -2.29
N LYS A 148 -11.09 -21.41 -3.28
CA LYS A 148 -10.01 -20.89 -4.11
C LYS A 148 -10.57 -20.36 -5.42
N VAL A 149 -9.94 -19.33 -5.98
CA VAL A 149 -10.26 -18.80 -7.31
C VAL A 149 -8.99 -18.82 -8.16
N PRO A 150 -8.99 -19.50 -9.31
CA PRO A 150 -7.89 -19.41 -10.27
C PRO A 150 -7.71 -17.96 -10.74
N PHE A 151 -6.47 -17.47 -10.80
CA PHE A 151 -6.15 -16.09 -11.21
C PHE A 151 -6.72 -15.74 -12.58
N GLU A 152 -6.78 -16.70 -13.51
CA GLU A 152 -7.37 -16.57 -14.84
C GLU A 152 -8.87 -16.23 -14.84
N GLN A 153 -9.57 -16.42 -13.72
CA GLN A 153 -10.99 -16.04 -13.57
C GLN A 153 -11.18 -14.59 -13.12
N LEU A 154 -10.09 -13.89 -12.78
CA LEU A 154 -10.13 -12.50 -12.37
C LEU A 154 -10.18 -11.60 -13.60
N ILE A 155 -11.26 -10.83 -13.71
CA ILE A 155 -11.33 -9.72 -14.66
C ILE A 155 -10.78 -8.50 -13.94
N ARG A 156 -9.58 -8.04 -14.33
CA ARG A 156 -8.89 -6.92 -13.70
C ARG A 156 -9.26 -5.60 -14.39
N TYR A 157 -9.50 -4.58 -13.59
CA TYR A 157 -9.87 -3.25 -14.03
C TYR A 157 -8.75 -2.27 -13.68
N GLU A 158 -8.96 -1.43 -12.68
CA GLU A 158 -8.00 -0.42 -12.25
C GLU A 158 -7.15 -0.92 -11.08
N GLN A 159 -5.85 -0.64 -11.15
CA GLN A 159 -4.95 -0.68 -10.02
C GLN A 159 -5.40 0.34 -8.97
N LEU A 160 -5.50 -0.11 -7.73
CA LEU A 160 -5.78 0.74 -6.59
C LEU A 160 -4.44 1.27 -6.04
N GLY A 161 -4.48 2.39 -5.32
CA GLY A 161 -3.28 3.03 -4.75
C GLY A 161 -2.42 2.11 -3.86
N GLY A 162 -1.22 2.58 -3.51
CA GLY A 162 -0.23 1.86 -2.68
C GLY A 162 0.88 1.16 -3.48
N HIS A 163 1.61 0.23 -2.85
CA HIS A 163 2.77 -0.50 -3.41
C HIS A 163 2.41 -1.53 -4.50
N ARG A 164 1.46 -1.18 -5.37
CA ARG A 164 1.17 -1.87 -6.62
C ARG A 164 0.69 -3.33 -6.49
N CYS A 165 0.19 -3.72 -5.32
CA CYS A 165 -0.32 -5.08 -5.07
C CYS A 165 -1.84 -5.17 -4.92
N ALA A 166 -2.57 -4.07 -5.11
CA ALA A 166 -4.03 -4.02 -5.03
C ALA A 166 -4.65 -3.68 -6.40
N THR A 167 -5.63 -4.48 -6.83
CA THR A 167 -6.32 -4.28 -8.12
C THR A 167 -7.80 -4.52 -7.94
N LYS A 168 -8.63 -3.65 -8.52
CA LYS A 168 -10.07 -3.85 -8.58
C LYS A 168 -10.40 -4.95 -9.58
N VAL A 169 -11.16 -5.95 -9.13
CA VAL A 169 -11.48 -7.15 -9.91
C VAL A 169 -12.96 -7.53 -9.86
N ARG A 170 -13.40 -8.29 -10.86
CA ARG A 170 -14.66 -9.06 -10.83
C ARG A 170 -14.35 -10.55 -10.96
N LEU A 171 -15.15 -11.37 -10.28
CA LEU A 171 -15.02 -12.83 -10.29
C LEU A 171 -15.88 -13.43 -11.42
N GLY A 172 -15.31 -13.50 -12.63
CA GLY A 172 -16.03 -13.94 -13.82
C GLY A 172 -17.00 -12.90 -14.41
N ARG A 173 -17.54 -13.21 -15.59
CA ARG A 173 -18.27 -12.26 -16.46
C ARG A 173 -19.61 -11.80 -15.89
N ASP A 174 -20.30 -12.68 -15.18
CA ASP A 174 -21.66 -12.43 -14.68
C ASP A 174 -21.70 -11.84 -13.26
N ALA A 175 -20.57 -11.81 -12.53
CA ALA A 175 -20.54 -11.30 -11.16
C ALA A 175 -20.77 -9.80 -11.13
N LYS A 176 -21.80 -9.31 -10.43
CA LYS A 176 -22.11 -7.87 -10.41
C LYS A 176 -21.18 -7.07 -9.50
N ASP A 177 -20.59 -7.73 -8.51
CA ASP A 177 -19.87 -7.05 -7.43
C ASP A 177 -18.37 -6.97 -7.74
N PHE A 178 -17.82 -5.78 -7.53
CA PHE A 178 -16.38 -5.56 -7.56
C PHE A 178 -15.75 -5.99 -6.23
N HIS A 179 -14.51 -6.44 -6.33
CA HIS A 179 -13.68 -6.87 -5.21
C HIS A 179 -12.28 -6.29 -5.38
N VAL A 180 -11.43 -6.52 -4.38
CA VAL A 180 -10.00 -6.19 -4.46
C VAL A 180 -9.20 -7.48 -4.53
N PHE A 181 -8.42 -7.65 -5.59
CA PHE A 181 -7.30 -8.59 -5.59
C PHE A 181 -6.14 -7.93 -4.85
N LYS A 182 -5.67 -8.55 -3.76
CA LYS A 182 -4.47 -8.15 -3.03
C LYS A 182 -3.44 -9.27 -3.09
N GLY A 183 -2.34 -9.05 -3.79
CA GLY A 183 -1.29 -10.06 -3.99
C GLY A 183 -0.25 -9.69 -5.03
N VAL A 184 0.54 -10.68 -5.40
CA VAL A 184 1.65 -10.57 -6.35
C VAL A 184 1.26 -11.26 -7.65
N ASP A 185 0.91 -10.47 -8.66
CA ASP A 185 0.68 -10.96 -10.02
C ASP A 185 1.93 -10.85 -10.89
N PHE A 186 1.86 -11.38 -12.11
CA PHE A 186 3.02 -11.38 -13.00
C PHE A 186 3.47 -9.97 -13.39
N ARG A 187 2.55 -9.00 -13.42
CA ARG A 187 2.89 -7.58 -13.59
C ARG A 187 3.69 -7.06 -12.40
N THR A 188 3.26 -7.32 -11.16
CA THR A 188 4.05 -6.96 -9.97
C THR A 188 5.46 -7.54 -10.05
N PHE A 189 5.58 -8.82 -10.42
CA PHE A 189 6.88 -9.46 -10.62
C PHE A 189 7.72 -8.73 -11.66
N LEU A 190 7.21 -8.47 -12.87
CA LEU A 190 7.96 -7.76 -13.91
C LEU A 190 8.37 -6.33 -13.52
N ALA A 191 7.65 -5.71 -12.58
CA ALA A 191 7.93 -4.35 -12.13
C ALA A 191 8.86 -4.25 -10.92
N GLN A 192 9.20 -5.39 -10.29
CA GLN A 192 9.97 -5.44 -9.04
C GLN A 192 11.04 -6.54 -9.05
N SER A 193 11.14 -7.34 -10.12
CA SER A 193 12.20 -8.31 -10.30
C SER A 193 13.46 -7.61 -10.77
N ASP A 194 14.55 -7.87 -10.09
CA ASP A 194 15.87 -7.34 -10.38
C ASP A 194 16.82 -8.43 -10.89
N ASP A 195 17.97 -8.01 -11.40
CA ASP A 195 19.09 -8.91 -11.74
C ASP A 195 19.96 -9.26 -10.51
N GLU A 196 19.63 -8.72 -9.33
CA GLU A 196 20.38 -8.85 -8.07
C GLU A 196 19.77 -9.85 -7.09
N GLY A 197 19.05 -10.85 -7.61
CA GLY A 197 18.58 -11.99 -6.81
C GLY A 197 17.13 -11.87 -6.31
N ASP A 198 16.32 -10.99 -6.90
CA ASP A 198 14.88 -10.82 -6.68
C ASP A 198 14.51 -10.47 -5.24
N SER A 199 15.34 -9.72 -4.53
CA SER A 199 15.14 -9.48 -3.10
C SER A 199 13.90 -8.65 -2.81
N VAL A 200 13.64 -7.61 -3.61
CA VAL A 200 12.47 -6.74 -3.49
C VAL A 200 11.19 -7.56 -3.65
N ILE A 201 11.04 -8.27 -4.77
CA ILE A 201 9.84 -9.08 -5.03
C ILE A 201 9.69 -10.25 -4.05
N LYS A 202 10.78 -10.86 -3.57
CA LYS A 202 10.73 -11.86 -2.48
C LYS A 202 10.23 -11.25 -1.18
N HIS A 203 10.68 -10.03 -0.85
CA HIS A 203 10.20 -9.30 0.30
C HIS A 203 8.70 -8.99 0.19
N THR A 204 8.23 -8.54 -0.98
CA THR A 204 6.81 -8.30 -1.26
C THR A 204 5.97 -9.57 -1.09
N VAL A 205 6.41 -10.70 -1.66
CA VAL A 205 5.72 -12.00 -1.51
C VAL A 205 5.65 -12.41 -0.04
N GLN A 206 6.74 -12.24 0.72
CA GLN A 206 6.77 -12.54 2.16
C GLN A 206 5.84 -11.63 2.96
N GLY A 207 5.83 -10.32 2.69
CA GLY A 207 4.94 -9.34 3.33
C GLY A 207 3.47 -9.69 3.13
N TRP A 208 3.10 -10.03 1.89
CA TRP A 208 1.75 -10.50 1.57
C TRP A 208 1.37 -11.79 2.33
N HIS A 209 2.27 -12.79 2.39
CA HIS A 209 2.02 -14.02 3.15
C HIS A 209 1.82 -13.78 4.65
N ASN A 210 2.63 -12.90 5.24
CA ASN A 210 2.52 -12.51 6.65
C ASN A 210 1.18 -11.82 6.92
N SER A 211 0.84 -10.82 6.10
CA SER A 211 -0.45 -10.11 6.17
C SER A 211 -1.63 -11.05 6.09
N ASN A 212 -1.61 -11.94 5.10
CA ASN A 212 -2.69 -12.89 4.90
C ASN A 212 -2.80 -13.88 6.07
N THR A 213 -1.68 -14.36 6.60
CA THR A 213 -1.69 -15.23 7.79
C THR A 213 -2.32 -14.50 8.99
N LEU A 214 -1.89 -13.27 9.24
CA LEU A 214 -2.39 -12.44 10.33
C LEU A 214 -3.90 -12.20 10.22
N LEU A 215 -4.39 -11.74 9.06
CA LEU A 215 -5.81 -11.47 8.81
C LEU A 215 -6.70 -12.72 8.98
N ASN A 216 -6.16 -13.92 8.72
CA ASN A 216 -6.92 -15.16 8.90
C ASN A 216 -7.00 -15.64 10.35
N THR A 217 -6.06 -15.23 11.21
CA THR A 217 -6.02 -15.63 12.62
C THR A 217 -6.50 -14.53 13.56
N MET A 218 -6.55 -13.29 13.09
CA MET A 218 -6.98 -12.14 13.88
C MET A 218 -8.46 -12.28 14.29
N PRO A 219 -8.79 -12.08 15.58
CA PRO A 219 -10.18 -11.96 16.01
C PRO A 219 -10.89 -10.82 15.27
N LEU A 220 -12.13 -11.08 14.83
CA LEU A 220 -12.92 -10.11 14.05
C LEU A 220 -13.13 -8.80 14.83
N HIS A 221 -13.00 -7.68 14.12
CA HIS A 221 -13.27 -6.34 14.65
C HIS A 221 -13.95 -5.49 13.55
N PRO A 222 -14.96 -4.66 13.87
CA PRO A 222 -15.70 -3.90 12.85
C PRO A 222 -14.84 -2.85 12.13
N ASN A 223 -13.77 -2.35 12.75
CA ASN A 223 -12.87 -1.34 12.17
C ASN A 223 -11.55 -1.90 11.64
N ILE A 224 -11.46 -3.22 11.42
CA ILE A 224 -10.29 -3.86 10.81
C ILE A 224 -10.76 -4.69 9.62
N LEU A 225 -9.95 -4.70 8.56
CA LEU A 225 -10.23 -5.49 7.36
C LEU A 225 -10.54 -6.95 7.74
N PRO A 226 -11.67 -7.51 7.28
CA PRO A 226 -12.01 -8.88 7.60
C PRO A 226 -11.05 -9.85 6.91
N ARG A 227 -11.08 -11.12 7.34
CA ARG A 227 -10.41 -12.21 6.64
C ARG A 227 -10.73 -12.17 5.13
N PRO A 228 -9.76 -12.46 4.25
CA PRO A 228 -10.03 -12.49 2.83
C PRO A 228 -11.11 -13.52 2.45
N LEU A 229 -11.87 -13.19 1.41
CA LEU A 229 -13.01 -13.97 0.94
C LEU A 229 -12.55 -15.25 0.21
N PHE A 230 -11.53 -15.11 -0.63
CA PHE A 230 -11.00 -16.18 -1.48
C PHE A 230 -9.47 -16.14 -1.54
N LEU A 231 -8.86 -17.32 -1.65
CA LEU A 231 -7.45 -17.45 -2.00
C LEU A 231 -7.31 -17.51 -3.52
N VAL A 232 -6.42 -16.71 -4.09
CA VAL A 232 -6.19 -16.67 -5.54
C VAL A 232 -4.98 -17.52 -5.90
N THR A 233 -5.14 -18.41 -6.87
CA THR A 233 -4.10 -19.38 -7.24
C THR A 233 -3.71 -19.34 -8.71
N ILE A 234 -2.43 -19.65 -8.98
CA ILE A 234 -1.86 -19.88 -10.31
C ILE A 234 -1.40 -21.33 -10.37
N ARG A 235 -1.60 -22.00 -11.52
CA ARG A 235 -1.17 -23.40 -11.70
C ARG A 235 0.25 -23.50 -12.25
N ARG A 236 1.04 -24.38 -11.67
CA ARG A 236 2.32 -24.87 -12.19
C ARG A 236 2.24 -26.39 -12.36
N GLY A 237 1.85 -26.83 -13.55
CA GLY A 237 1.51 -28.23 -13.80
C GLY A 237 0.32 -28.67 -12.94
N GLU A 238 0.53 -29.64 -12.06
CA GLU A 238 -0.48 -30.12 -11.11
C GLU A 238 -0.52 -29.31 -9.79
N GLN A 239 0.49 -28.49 -9.52
CA GLN A 239 0.58 -27.70 -8.30
C GLN A 239 -0.20 -26.38 -8.42
N GLU A 240 -0.96 -26.03 -7.37
CA GLU A 240 -1.57 -24.71 -7.20
C GLU A 240 -0.71 -23.86 -6.27
N LEU A 241 -0.28 -22.70 -6.76
CA LEU A 241 0.51 -21.71 -6.04
C LEU A 241 -0.39 -20.56 -5.64
N ALA A 242 -0.35 -20.14 -4.38
CA ALA A 242 -1.07 -18.97 -3.94
C ALA A 242 -0.33 -17.70 -4.41
N CYS A 243 -1.05 -16.75 -4.99
CA CYS A 243 -0.47 -15.51 -5.52
C CYS A 243 -1.20 -14.25 -5.01
N GLY A 244 -2.32 -14.40 -4.32
CA GLY A 244 -3.08 -13.28 -3.79
C GLY A 244 -4.33 -13.73 -3.06
N THR A 245 -5.11 -12.76 -2.62
CA THR A 245 -6.43 -12.98 -2.04
C THR A 245 -7.46 -12.01 -2.61
N ILE A 246 -8.74 -12.37 -2.47
CA ILE A 246 -9.86 -11.48 -2.77
C ILE A 246 -10.39 -10.89 -1.48
N GLN A 247 -10.45 -9.56 -1.43
CA GLN A 247 -10.91 -8.76 -0.30
C GLN A 247 -12.15 -7.95 -0.71
N PRO A 248 -12.98 -7.49 0.26
CA PRO A 248 -14.08 -6.59 -0.02
C PRO A 248 -13.59 -5.28 -0.64
N LEU A 249 -14.35 -4.74 -1.60
CA LEU A 249 -14.16 -3.37 -2.07
C LEU A 249 -14.97 -2.41 -1.21
N TYR A 250 -14.34 -1.33 -0.77
CA TYR A 250 -14.98 -0.25 -0.02
C TYR A 250 -15.10 0.98 -0.93
N GLU A 251 -16.30 1.21 -1.45
CA GLU A 251 -16.57 2.27 -2.45
C GLU A 251 -16.35 3.70 -1.91
N GLY A 252 -16.26 3.88 -0.58
CA GLY A 252 -15.89 5.15 0.02
C GLY A 252 -14.44 5.57 -0.28
N GLY A 253 -13.60 4.63 -0.72
CA GLY A 253 -12.17 4.83 -0.91
C GLY A 253 -11.42 4.91 0.42
N ASP A 254 -10.20 5.43 0.39
CA ASP A 254 -9.40 5.69 1.59
C ASP A 254 -9.66 7.09 2.17
N LEU A 255 -9.28 7.25 3.44
CA LEU A 255 -9.43 8.50 4.16
C LEU A 255 -8.52 9.61 3.62
N GLY A 256 -7.31 9.29 3.15
CA GLY A 256 -6.36 10.25 2.57
C GLY A 256 -6.96 10.95 1.35
N SER A 257 -7.40 10.17 0.35
CA SER A 257 -8.12 10.66 -0.83
C SER A 257 -9.38 11.46 -0.47
N THR A 258 -10.01 11.15 0.67
CA THR A 258 -11.19 11.89 1.13
C THR A 258 -10.84 13.26 1.69
N ILE A 259 -9.76 13.36 2.47
CA ILE A 259 -9.21 14.64 2.95
C ILE A 259 -8.77 15.52 1.78
N GLU A 260 -8.01 14.97 0.82
CA GLU A 260 -7.57 15.70 -0.37
C GLU A 260 -8.74 16.23 -1.20
N ARG A 261 -9.78 15.43 -1.41
CA ARG A 261 -11.00 15.88 -2.10
C ARG A 261 -11.74 16.98 -1.35
N SER A 262 -11.72 16.94 -0.01
CA SER A 262 -12.26 17.97 0.88
C SER A 262 -11.54 19.30 0.63
N ASN A 263 -10.20 19.27 0.73
CA ASN A 263 -9.32 20.41 0.53
C ASN A 263 -9.43 21.00 -0.88
N PHE A 264 -9.43 20.15 -1.91
CA PHE A 264 -9.60 20.58 -3.30
C PHE A 264 -10.90 21.36 -3.54
N LYS A 265 -11.98 21.01 -2.82
CA LYS A 265 -13.27 21.71 -2.90
C LYS A 265 -13.35 22.93 -1.99
N GLY A 266 -12.40 23.12 -1.08
CA GLY A 266 -12.48 24.12 -0.01
C GLY A 266 -13.63 23.84 0.97
N GLU A 267 -14.07 22.59 1.08
CA GLU A 267 -15.09 22.13 2.04
C GLU A 267 -14.35 21.40 3.16
N ARG A 268 -14.74 21.62 4.42
CA ARG A 268 -14.15 20.91 5.57
C ARG A 268 -15.02 19.72 5.96
N LEU A 269 -14.38 18.65 6.43
CA LEU A 269 -15.10 17.49 6.95
C LEU A 269 -15.91 17.88 8.20
N PRO A 270 -17.17 17.45 8.34
CA PRO A 270 -17.98 17.77 9.51
C PRO A 270 -17.38 17.24 10.82
N LEU A 271 -17.46 18.03 11.88
CA LEU A 271 -16.88 17.70 13.19
C LEU A 271 -17.34 16.34 13.76
N TRP A 272 -18.62 16.00 13.60
CA TRP A 272 -19.16 14.71 14.05
C TRP A 272 -18.52 13.52 13.33
N LEU A 273 -18.16 13.69 12.05
CA LEU A 273 -17.57 12.64 11.22
C LEU A 273 -16.10 12.46 11.61
N LYS A 274 -15.40 13.57 11.86
CA LYS A 274 -14.05 13.56 12.44
C LYS A 274 -13.99 12.80 13.76
N ALA A 275 -14.88 13.10 14.72
CA ALA A 275 -14.95 12.34 15.98
C ALA A 275 -15.26 10.85 15.76
N HIS A 276 -16.22 10.54 14.88
CA HIS A 276 -16.56 9.15 14.55
C HIS A 276 -15.34 8.38 14.02
N TRP A 277 -14.62 8.99 13.09
CA TRP A 277 -13.44 8.42 12.48
C TRP A 277 -12.26 8.29 13.45
N CYS A 278 -12.00 9.29 14.29
CA CYS A 278 -11.03 9.15 15.38
C CYS A 278 -11.38 8.00 16.34
N ALA A 279 -12.65 7.82 16.68
CA ALA A 279 -13.10 6.71 17.51
C ALA A 279 -12.90 5.34 16.83
N ASN A 280 -13.17 5.24 15.53
CA ASN A 280 -12.93 4.02 14.75
C ASN A 280 -11.43 3.66 14.68
N ILE A 281 -10.57 4.65 14.43
CA ILE A 281 -9.11 4.49 14.41
C ILE A 281 -8.64 3.99 15.78
N ALA A 282 -9.04 4.67 16.86
CA ALA A 282 -8.65 4.30 18.22
C ALA A 282 -9.11 2.88 18.59
N ALA A 283 -10.35 2.51 18.24
CA ALA A 283 -10.88 1.17 18.48
C ALA A 283 -10.09 0.08 17.73
N ALA A 284 -9.72 0.32 16.46
CA ALA A 284 -8.93 -0.61 15.67
C ALA A 284 -7.53 -0.84 16.29
N LEU A 285 -6.82 0.22 16.68
CA LEU A 285 -5.49 0.09 17.29
C LEU A 285 -5.57 -0.50 18.70
N LEU A 286 -6.61 -0.17 19.47
CA LEU A 286 -6.82 -0.78 20.79
C LEU A 286 -6.98 -2.30 20.65
N HIS A 287 -7.78 -2.77 19.68
CA HIS A 287 -7.92 -4.19 19.39
C HIS A 287 -6.58 -4.81 18.97
N THR A 288 -5.82 -4.13 18.11
CA THR A 288 -4.50 -4.56 17.63
C THR A 288 -3.53 -4.82 18.78
N HIS A 289 -3.39 -3.88 19.72
CA HIS A 289 -2.47 -4.03 20.85
C HIS A 289 -3.03 -4.90 21.99
N ARG A 290 -4.33 -4.81 22.30
CA ARG A 290 -4.90 -5.44 23.49
C ARG A 290 -5.45 -6.84 23.23
N VAL A 291 -5.97 -7.11 22.05
CA VAL A 291 -6.57 -8.40 21.69
C VAL A 291 -5.63 -9.21 20.82
N VAL A 292 -5.12 -8.62 19.73
CA VAL A 292 -4.28 -9.34 18.76
C VAL A 292 -2.84 -9.49 19.26
N LYS A 293 -2.37 -8.56 20.11
CA LYS A 293 -1.00 -8.51 20.63
C LYS A 293 0.05 -8.38 19.52
N THR A 294 -0.25 -7.50 18.56
CA THR A 294 0.63 -7.16 17.44
C THR A 294 0.67 -5.64 17.25
N TYR A 295 1.25 -5.21 16.14
CA TYR A 295 1.32 -3.84 15.66
C TYR A 295 0.87 -3.74 14.21
N HIS A 296 0.60 -2.54 13.72
CA HIS A 296 0.33 -2.28 12.30
C HIS A 296 1.57 -1.74 11.57
N MET A 297 2.31 -0.83 12.22
CA MET A 297 3.48 -0.12 11.70
C MET A 297 3.17 1.00 10.70
N ASP A 298 2.24 0.80 9.77
CA ASP A 298 1.93 1.81 8.74
C ASP A 298 0.59 2.54 9.01
N ILE A 299 0.50 3.26 10.14
CA ILE A 299 -0.72 4.00 10.49
C ILE A 299 -0.69 5.37 9.81
N LYS A 300 -1.58 5.55 8.81
CA LYS A 300 -1.76 6.78 8.04
C LYS A 300 -3.17 6.85 7.44
N PRO A 301 -3.68 8.04 7.04
CA PRO A 301 -5.01 8.15 6.44
C PRO A 301 -5.26 7.21 5.25
N GLY A 302 -4.26 7.01 4.38
CA GLY A 302 -4.39 6.12 3.21
C GLY A 302 -4.69 4.65 3.53
N ASN A 303 -4.45 4.20 4.77
CA ASN A 303 -4.67 2.82 5.21
C ASN A 303 -6.01 2.62 5.96
N PHE A 304 -6.89 3.63 5.96
CA PHE A 304 -8.24 3.52 6.49
C PHE A 304 -9.26 3.65 5.37
N LEU A 305 -9.95 2.55 5.04
CA LEU A 305 -11.01 2.50 4.04
C LEU A 305 -12.35 2.91 4.64
N ILE A 306 -13.20 3.58 3.86
CA ILE A 306 -14.51 4.06 4.29
C ILE A 306 -15.61 3.13 3.78
N ASP A 307 -16.39 2.54 4.69
CA ASP A 307 -17.53 1.70 4.35
C ASP A 307 -18.81 2.48 4.01
N GLU A 308 -19.85 1.76 3.57
CA GLU A 308 -21.16 2.32 3.22
C GLU A 308 -21.86 3.05 4.38
N ARG A 309 -21.44 2.80 5.62
CA ARG A 309 -21.98 3.39 6.85
C ARG A 309 -21.06 4.48 7.42
N GLN A 310 -20.05 4.89 6.66
CA GLN A 310 -19.04 5.87 7.07
C GLN A 310 -18.18 5.40 8.25
N ASN A 311 -18.02 4.09 8.45
CA ASN A 311 -17.02 3.56 9.37
C ASN A 311 -15.65 3.48 8.67
N LEU A 312 -14.58 3.62 9.45
CA LEU A 312 -13.22 3.36 8.99
C LEU A 312 -12.81 1.92 9.24
N ILE A 313 -12.13 1.33 8.26
CA ILE A 313 -11.62 -0.04 8.24
C ILE A 313 -10.11 -0.01 8.01
N LEU A 314 -9.32 -0.41 9.00
CA LEU A 314 -7.87 -0.50 8.91
C LEU A 314 -7.44 -1.65 7.99
N CYS A 315 -6.67 -1.34 6.95
CA CYS A 315 -6.14 -2.29 5.96
C CYS A 315 -4.62 -2.19 5.82
N ASP A 316 -4.06 -2.98 4.90
CA ASP A 316 -2.62 -2.99 4.54
C ASP A 316 -1.66 -3.55 5.60
N TRP A 317 -2.00 -4.74 6.11
CA TRP A 317 -1.28 -5.47 7.17
C TRP A 317 0.04 -6.14 6.72
N GLU A 318 0.70 -5.65 5.67
CA GLU A 318 1.96 -6.23 5.16
C GLU A 318 3.14 -6.00 6.11
N GLN A 319 3.04 -4.99 6.99
CA GLN A 319 4.07 -4.64 7.97
C GLN A 319 5.46 -4.55 7.33
N THR A 320 5.59 -3.90 6.17
CA THR A 320 6.85 -3.83 5.40
C THR A 320 7.61 -2.56 5.70
N ASP A 321 6.97 -1.40 5.60
CA ASP A 321 7.62 -0.09 5.79
C ASP A 321 6.79 0.90 6.63
N THR A 322 7.44 1.92 7.20
CA THR A 322 6.79 3.00 7.96
C THR A 322 7.06 4.32 7.26
N PRO A 323 6.02 5.13 6.97
CA PRO A 323 6.23 6.43 6.37
C PRO A 323 6.91 7.38 7.36
N SER A 324 7.89 8.16 6.87
CA SER A 324 8.55 9.23 7.61
C SER A 324 7.53 10.18 8.26
N THR A 325 6.41 10.43 7.60
CA THR A 325 5.37 11.36 8.07
C THR A 325 4.62 10.92 9.32
N THR A 326 4.60 9.63 9.66
CA THR A 326 3.89 9.12 10.85
C THR A 326 4.75 8.30 11.80
N LEU A 327 6.00 7.96 11.45
CA LEU A 327 6.88 7.25 12.36
C LEU A 327 7.14 8.06 13.65
N ALA A 328 7.08 7.39 14.80
CA ALA A 328 7.55 7.96 16.05
C ALA A 328 9.07 8.23 16.02
N PRO A 329 9.55 9.41 16.45
CA PRO A 329 10.98 9.75 16.37
C PRO A 329 11.91 8.74 17.05
N GLU A 330 11.47 8.12 18.14
CA GLU A 330 12.25 7.10 18.85
C GLU A 330 12.27 5.72 18.16
N ALA A 331 11.41 5.50 17.17
CA ALA A 331 11.30 4.25 16.43
C ALA A 331 12.08 4.25 15.11
N ASP A 332 12.91 5.27 14.87
CA ASP A 332 13.80 5.42 13.69
C ASP A 332 14.94 4.40 13.63
N GLY A 333 15.07 3.56 14.66
CA GLY A 333 16.11 2.54 14.77
C GLY A 333 17.41 3.00 15.42
N THR A 334 17.50 4.26 15.85
CA THR A 334 18.67 4.83 16.52
C THR A 334 18.56 4.89 18.05
N TRP A 335 17.48 4.34 18.63
CA TRP A 335 17.23 4.35 20.07
C TRP A 335 17.09 2.95 20.66
N ASP A 336 17.76 2.73 21.78
CA ASP A 336 17.53 1.60 22.68
C ASP A 336 16.46 1.93 23.71
N VAL A 337 15.72 0.91 24.14
CA VAL A 337 14.65 1.02 25.13
C VAL A 337 14.93 0.14 26.33
N MET A 338 14.78 0.70 27.53
CA MET A 338 14.85 -0.04 28.80
C MET A 338 13.59 0.24 29.63
N ASP A 339 12.96 -0.82 30.15
CA ASP A 339 11.86 -0.73 31.11
C ASP A 339 12.42 -0.33 32.48
N GLU A 340 12.02 0.84 32.99
CA GLU A 340 12.41 1.32 34.33
C GLU A 340 11.46 0.83 35.44
N GLY A 341 10.45 0.03 35.08
CA GLY A 341 9.41 -0.46 35.97
C GLY A 341 8.28 0.55 36.22
N ASP A 342 7.50 0.29 37.28
CA ASP A 342 6.40 1.17 37.68
C ASP A 342 6.96 2.50 38.21
N GLY A 343 6.54 3.62 37.60
CA GLY A 343 6.97 4.94 38.05
C GLY A 343 6.64 5.18 39.53
N VAL A 344 7.62 5.68 40.31
CA VAL A 344 7.36 6.23 41.64
C VAL A 344 6.62 7.56 41.45
N SER A 345 5.30 7.59 41.59
CA SER A 345 4.56 8.86 41.61
C SER A 345 4.89 9.60 42.91
N SER A 346 5.51 10.78 42.80
CA SER A 346 5.79 11.64 43.95
C SER A 346 4.59 12.46 44.44
N GLU A 347 3.39 12.24 43.90
CA GLU A 347 2.15 12.88 44.38
C GLU A 347 0.99 11.87 44.41
N GLU A 348 0.75 11.28 45.58
CA GLU A 348 -0.44 10.46 45.84
C GLU A 348 -1.63 11.38 46.15
N ASN A 349 -2.56 11.50 45.20
CA ASN A 349 -3.95 11.87 45.50
C ASN A 349 -4.76 10.56 45.63
N PRO A 350 -5.23 10.18 46.83
CA PRO A 350 -5.77 8.84 47.10
C PRO A 350 -7.17 8.56 46.53
N THR A 351 -7.74 9.45 45.73
CA THR A 351 -9.12 9.33 45.21
C THR A 351 -9.22 8.89 43.74
N THR A 352 -8.11 8.79 43.01
CA THR A 352 -8.09 8.27 41.64
C THR A 352 -6.94 7.30 41.46
N SER A 353 -7.11 6.05 41.93
CA SER A 353 -6.12 4.98 41.76
C SER A 353 -6.06 4.52 40.30
N ARG A 354 -5.52 5.35 39.41
CA ARG A 354 -5.03 4.85 38.13
C ARG A 354 -3.82 3.96 38.41
N PRO A 355 -3.70 2.79 37.76
CA PRO A 355 -2.51 1.96 37.90
C PRO A 355 -1.27 2.80 37.54
N LYS A 356 -0.16 2.57 38.26
CA LYS A 356 1.11 3.23 37.99
C LYS A 356 1.49 2.96 36.54
N ARG A 357 1.69 4.03 35.75
CA ARG A 357 2.17 3.88 34.37
C ARG A 357 3.61 3.39 34.40
N ARG A 358 3.91 2.38 33.57
CA ARG A 358 5.28 1.94 33.31
C ARG A 358 6.06 3.06 32.64
N ARG A 359 7.33 3.21 33.03
CA ARG A 359 8.24 4.20 32.43
C ARG A 359 9.34 3.51 31.65
N PHE A 360 9.73 4.15 30.56
CA PHE A 360 10.79 3.68 29.67
C PHE A 360 11.88 4.73 29.57
N ARG A 361 13.13 4.27 29.62
CA ARG A 361 14.30 5.06 29.28
C ARG A 361 14.68 4.79 27.84
N TYR A 362 14.73 5.85 27.05
CA TYR A 362 15.21 5.83 25.68
C TYR A 362 16.63 6.38 25.65
N THR A 363 17.58 5.59 25.15
CA THR A 363 18.98 6.01 25.01
C THR A 363 19.40 5.90 23.57
N LYS A 364 19.92 6.99 23.02
CA LYS A 364 20.42 6.98 21.64
C LYS A 364 21.59 5.99 21.54
N TYR A 365 21.49 5.07 20.60
CA TYR A 365 22.49 4.05 20.36
C TYR A 365 23.76 4.70 19.77
N ASP A 366 24.92 4.37 20.34
CA ASP A 366 26.22 4.98 20.00
C ASP A 366 27.21 4.00 19.33
N GLY A 367 26.76 2.78 19.01
CA GLY A 367 27.58 1.78 18.32
C GLY A 367 27.40 1.76 16.79
N PRO A 368 27.91 0.73 16.09
CA PRO A 368 27.81 0.60 14.64
C PRO A 368 26.35 0.46 14.17
N PRO A 369 25.94 1.04 13.03
CA PRO A 369 24.56 0.97 12.54
C PRO A 369 23.98 -0.44 12.61
N HIS A 370 22.85 -0.59 13.29
CA HIS A 370 22.12 -1.85 13.33
C HIS A 370 21.46 -2.11 11.98
N ARG A 371 21.35 -3.38 11.59
CA ARG A 371 20.65 -3.77 10.38
C ARG A 371 19.86 -5.07 10.58
N ASN A 372 18.55 -5.00 10.34
CA ASN A 372 17.67 -6.17 10.26
C ASN A 372 16.77 -6.14 9.01
N VAL A 373 16.94 -5.12 8.17
CA VAL A 373 16.35 -5.03 6.83
C VAL A 373 17.46 -5.24 5.78
N PRO A 374 17.28 -6.13 4.80
CA PRO A 374 18.19 -6.26 3.66
C PRO A 374 18.42 -4.91 2.95
N GLU A 375 19.63 -4.66 2.45
CA GLU A 375 20.01 -3.37 1.87
C GLU A 375 19.22 -3.00 0.61
N ASP A 376 18.92 -4.02 -0.17
CA ASP A 376 18.13 -4.02 -1.38
C ASP A 376 16.61 -3.91 -1.13
N ALA A 377 16.15 -4.22 0.10
CA ALA A 377 14.73 -4.12 0.46
C ALA A 377 14.30 -2.72 0.95
N LEU A 378 15.24 -1.78 1.11
CA LEU A 378 14.98 -0.46 1.72
C LEU A 378 14.54 0.62 0.73
N GLY A 379 14.68 0.40 -0.59
CA GLY A 379 14.37 1.43 -1.60
C GLY A 379 15.00 2.78 -1.26
N ASP A 380 14.21 3.85 -1.33
CA ASP A 380 14.64 5.22 -1.00
C ASP A 380 14.70 5.51 0.51
N ALA A 381 14.16 4.62 1.36
CA ALA A 381 14.12 4.78 2.83
C ALA A 381 15.43 4.32 3.50
N SER A 382 16.57 4.82 3.01
CA SER A 382 17.92 4.44 3.45
C SER A 382 18.20 4.68 4.95
N TRP A 383 17.39 5.50 5.62
CA TRP A 383 17.48 5.78 7.05
C TRP A 383 16.87 4.67 7.92
N HIS A 384 16.04 3.78 7.36
CA HIS A 384 15.25 2.78 8.08
C HIS A 384 15.89 1.38 8.14
N VAL A 385 17.23 1.32 8.23
CA VAL A 385 18.02 0.08 8.23
C VAL A 385 17.72 -0.88 9.40
N TRP A 386 17.18 -0.34 10.50
CA TRP A 386 16.81 -1.10 11.70
C TRP A 386 15.35 -0.88 12.08
N LYS A 387 14.54 -1.89 11.77
CA LYS A 387 13.12 -1.94 12.11
C LYS A 387 12.93 -2.42 13.54
N VAL A 388 12.59 -1.52 14.45
CA VAL A 388 12.45 -1.83 15.89
C VAL A 388 11.17 -2.59 16.24
N PHE A 389 10.12 -2.46 15.44
CA PHE A 389 8.77 -2.96 15.75
C PHE A 389 8.73 -4.48 16.05
N PRO A 390 9.31 -5.38 15.23
CA PRO A 390 9.36 -6.81 15.54
C PRO A 390 10.03 -7.13 16.88
N LEU A 391 11.10 -6.41 17.22
CA LEU A 391 11.84 -6.60 18.47
C LEU A 391 11.03 -6.09 19.65
N TRP A 392 10.55 -4.84 19.59
CA TRP A 392 9.77 -4.23 20.66
C TRP A 392 8.45 -4.97 20.91
N ASN A 393 7.83 -5.55 19.89
CA ASN A 393 6.63 -6.37 20.08
C ASN A 393 6.89 -7.56 21.02
N GLN A 394 8.12 -8.09 21.02
CA GLN A 394 8.51 -9.22 21.86
C GLN A 394 9.05 -8.76 23.23
N THR A 395 9.86 -7.70 23.27
CA THR A 395 10.61 -7.31 24.48
C THR A 395 10.00 -6.13 25.22
N HIS A 396 9.37 -5.18 24.52
CA HIS A 396 8.84 -3.93 25.05
C HIS A 396 7.48 -3.54 24.42
N PRO A 397 6.44 -4.39 24.52
CA PRO A 397 5.18 -4.19 23.79
C PRO A 397 4.46 -2.89 24.15
N PHE A 398 4.71 -2.32 25.33
CA PHE A 398 4.15 -1.02 25.69
C PHE A 398 4.93 0.16 25.07
N ALA A 399 6.25 0.06 24.90
CA ALA A 399 7.00 1.07 24.15
C ALA A 399 6.56 1.09 22.68
N LEU A 400 6.31 -0.08 22.11
CA LEU A 400 5.69 -0.22 20.79
C LEU A 400 4.30 0.43 20.71
N GLU A 401 3.45 0.20 21.71
CA GLU A 401 2.13 0.85 21.79
C GLU A 401 2.27 2.38 21.80
N LEU A 402 3.21 2.93 22.58
CA LEU A 402 3.44 4.39 22.61
C LEU A 402 3.97 4.93 21.28
N ALA A 403 4.76 4.15 20.53
CA ALA A 403 5.18 4.52 19.17
C ALA A 403 3.99 4.55 18.20
N GLU A 404 3.09 3.57 18.23
CA GLU A 404 1.88 3.59 17.38
C GLU A 404 0.86 4.66 17.83
N VAL A 405 0.83 5.03 19.11
CA VAL A 405 0.07 6.20 19.59
C VAL A 405 0.55 7.49 18.92
N PHE A 406 1.86 7.64 18.69
CA PHE A 406 2.38 8.78 17.95
C PHE A 406 1.91 8.78 16.48
N SER A 407 2.00 7.64 15.79
CA SER A 407 1.53 7.50 14.41
C SER A 407 0.02 7.74 14.26
N LEU A 408 -0.76 7.28 15.25
CA LEU A 408 -2.18 7.60 15.39
C LEU A 408 -2.39 9.11 15.63
N GLY A 409 -1.58 9.75 16.48
CA GLY A 409 -1.63 11.19 16.71
C GLY A 409 -1.41 11.98 15.43
N ARG A 410 -0.40 11.62 14.62
CA ARG A 410 -0.14 12.21 13.31
C ARG A 410 -1.31 12.01 12.35
N THR A 411 -1.87 10.80 12.31
CA THR A 411 -3.04 10.49 11.47
C THR A 411 -4.28 11.28 11.88
N MET A 412 -4.53 11.42 13.18
CA MET A 412 -5.65 12.23 13.71
C MET A 412 -5.43 13.71 13.45
N TRP A 413 -4.19 14.20 13.58
CA TRP A 413 -3.86 15.57 13.19
C TRP A 413 -4.16 15.82 11.71
N MET A 414 -3.74 14.94 10.79
CA MET A 414 -4.06 15.03 9.36
C MET A 414 -5.58 15.06 9.12
N LEU A 415 -6.35 14.23 9.82
CA LEU A 415 -7.81 14.19 9.72
C LEU A 415 -8.49 15.47 10.26
N LEU A 416 -8.04 15.99 11.39
CA LEU A 416 -8.68 17.13 12.05
C LEU A 416 -8.32 18.45 11.39
N ARG A 417 -7.03 18.63 11.11
CA ARG A 417 -6.44 19.83 10.49
C ARG A 417 -6.73 19.88 9.00
N GLU A 418 -6.80 18.72 8.32
CA GLU A 418 -6.94 18.60 6.87
C GLU A 418 -5.83 19.39 6.13
N PRO A 419 -4.53 19.11 6.35
CA PRO A 419 -3.47 19.83 5.66
C PRO A 419 -3.46 19.55 4.16
N ASP A 420 -2.90 20.48 3.38
CA ASP A 420 -2.45 20.15 2.03
C ASP A 420 -1.41 19.02 2.17
N MET A 421 -1.74 17.84 1.68
CA MET A 421 -1.02 16.58 1.91
C MET A 421 0.22 16.43 1.02
N ASP A 422 0.90 17.53 0.70
CA ASP A 422 2.16 17.51 -0.05
C ASP A 422 3.32 17.30 0.94
N PHE A 423 3.72 16.04 1.09
CA PHE A 423 4.77 15.60 2.01
C PHE A 423 5.97 14.99 1.28
N ASP A 424 6.11 15.26 -0.02
CA ASP A 424 7.16 14.67 -0.86
C ASP A 424 8.57 15.03 -0.37
N ASP A 425 8.72 16.16 0.35
CA ASP A 425 9.99 16.64 0.91
C ASP A 425 10.28 16.16 2.36
N ILE A 426 9.50 15.21 2.92
CA ILE A 426 9.70 14.73 4.29
C ILE A 426 10.57 13.46 4.30
N ASP A 427 11.88 13.67 4.49
CA ASP A 427 12.86 12.58 4.56
C ASP A 427 12.87 11.89 5.94
N HIS A 428 12.67 12.65 7.04
CA HIS A 428 12.71 12.14 8.41
C HIS A 428 11.47 12.56 9.22
N PRO A 429 10.99 11.77 10.21
CA PRO A 429 9.84 12.13 11.06
C PRO A 429 9.97 13.45 11.85
N ASN A 430 11.19 13.98 11.96
CA ASN A 430 11.46 15.25 12.65
C ASN A 430 11.31 16.46 11.72
N ASP A 431 11.26 16.24 10.40
CA ASP A 431 11.17 17.32 9.42
C ASP A 431 9.73 17.85 9.33
N LEU A 432 8.74 16.98 9.58
CA LEU A 432 7.34 17.36 9.57
C LEU A 432 6.95 18.12 10.85
N LYS A 433 6.69 19.42 10.71
CA LYS A 433 6.15 20.26 11.77
C LYS A 433 4.62 20.23 11.75
N THR A 434 4.01 19.91 12.90
CA THR A 434 2.55 20.03 13.07
C THR A 434 2.17 21.44 13.53
N ASP A 435 1.02 21.90 13.06
CA ASP A 435 0.37 23.14 13.47
C ASP A 435 -1.15 22.97 13.48
N TRP A 436 -1.87 23.91 14.09
CA TRP A 436 -3.34 23.94 14.06
C TRP A 436 -3.87 25.16 13.29
N GLU A 437 -3.11 25.65 12.31
CA GLU A 437 -3.57 26.76 11.46
C GLU A 437 -4.86 26.37 10.73
N ASN A 438 -5.74 27.35 10.55
CA ASN A 438 -7.05 27.19 9.90
C ASN A 438 -7.95 26.11 10.55
N SER A 439 -7.75 25.78 11.82
CA SER A 439 -8.49 24.73 12.55
C SER A 439 -9.34 25.28 13.70
N ASP A 440 -9.92 26.46 13.53
CA ASP A 440 -10.78 27.12 14.53
C ASP A 440 -12.09 26.34 14.79
N ASP A 441 -12.47 25.46 13.87
CA ASP A 441 -13.62 24.55 13.98
C ASP A 441 -13.38 23.37 14.93
N ILE A 442 -12.12 23.08 15.27
CA ILE A 442 -11.73 21.93 16.09
C ILE A 442 -11.68 22.34 17.58
N PRO A 443 -12.37 21.61 18.48
CA PRO A 443 -12.30 21.87 19.91
C PRO A 443 -10.86 21.82 20.45
N GLU A 444 -10.52 22.76 21.33
CA GLU A 444 -9.18 22.84 21.92
C GLU A 444 -8.80 21.57 22.67
N SER A 445 -9.75 20.95 23.37
CA SER A 445 -9.55 19.68 24.06
C SER A 445 -9.12 18.54 23.11
N TRP A 446 -9.52 18.58 21.85
CA TRP A 446 -9.13 17.58 20.85
C TRP A 446 -7.70 17.85 20.37
N LYS A 447 -7.35 19.12 20.12
CA LYS A 447 -5.99 19.53 19.75
C LYS A 447 -5.00 19.15 20.84
N ASP A 448 -5.29 19.52 22.08
CA ASP A 448 -4.49 19.17 23.26
C ASP A 448 -4.32 17.64 23.42
N PHE A 449 -5.35 16.86 23.13
CA PHE A 449 -5.29 15.40 23.22
C PHE A 449 -4.38 14.80 22.13
N VAL A 450 -4.53 15.28 20.89
CA VAL A 450 -3.73 14.83 19.74
C VAL A 450 -2.26 15.24 19.90
N ASP A 451 -1.99 16.46 20.37
CA ASP A 451 -0.62 16.92 20.66
C ASP A 451 0.04 16.07 21.76
N ARG A 452 -0.72 15.62 22.77
CA ARG A 452 -0.21 14.66 23.76
C ARG A 452 0.08 13.29 23.16
N CYS A 453 -0.69 12.82 22.17
CA CYS A 453 -0.37 11.59 21.44
C CYS A 453 0.97 11.73 20.68
N MET A 454 1.28 12.93 20.19
CA MET A 454 2.51 13.25 19.47
C MET A 454 3.64 13.78 20.37
N ALA A 455 3.56 13.60 21.70
CA ALA A 455 4.59 14.08 22.61
C ALA A 455 5.97 13.47 22.30
N MET A 456 7.02 14.30 22.30
CA MET A 456 8.38 13.85 21.99
C MET A 456 8.93 12.84 23.00
N ASP A 457 8.58 12.97 24.28
CA ASP A 457 8.85 11.94 25.29
C ASP A 457 7.69 10.93 25.27
N PRO A 458 7.94 9.66 24.90
CA PRO A 458 6.90 8.64 24.83
C PRO A 458 6.15 8.44 26.16
N ASN A 459 6.80 8.70 27.30
CA ASN A 459 6.18 8.55 28.62
C ASN A 459 5.05 9.56 28.89
N ASN A 460 5.00 10.66 28.13
CA ASN A 460 3.96 11.69 28.24
C ASN A 460 2.73 11.38 27.36
N ARG A 461 2.82 10.38 26.48
CA ARG A 461 1.71 9.98 25.62
C ARG A 461 0.63 9.24 26.42
N PRO A 462 -0.66 9.35 26.05
CA PRO A 462 -1.70 8.46 26.58
C PRO A 462 -1.44 7.02 26.11
N ASP A 463 -1.92 6.03 26.87
CA ASP A 463 -1.98 4.67 26.36
C ASP A 463 -3.17 4.49 25.40
N MET A 464 -3.24 3.36 24.69
CA MET A 464 -4.32 3.14 23.71
C MET A 464 -5.72 3.07 24.33
N LEU A 465 -5.83 2.68 25.61
CA LEU A 465 -7.13 2.65 26.30
C LEU A 465 -7.63 4.06 26.54
N GLU A 466 -6.76 4.95 27.01
CA GLU A 466 -7.09 6.36 27.21
C GLU A 466 -7.45 7.08 25.90
N VAL A 467 -6.76 6.75 24.80
CA VAL A 467 -7.10 7.25 23.45
C VAL A 467 -8.50 6.80 23.05
N SER A 468 -8.81 5.52 23.21
CA SER A 468 -10.12 4.96 22.85
C SER A 468 -11.25 5.56 23.69
N GLU A 469 -11.07 5.65 25.01
CA GLU A 469 -12.08 6.20 25.94
C GLU A 469 -12.39 7.66 25.63
N PHE A 470 -11.36 8.46 25.32
CA PHE A 470 -11.53 9.86 24.94
C PHE A 470 -12.40 10.00 23.68
N TRP A 471 -12.02 9.36 22.58
CA TRP A 471 -12.70 9.52 21.31
C TRP A 471 -14.10 8.89 21.28
N GLU A 472 -14.31 7.78 22.00
CA GLU A 472 -15.65 7.21 22.16
C GLU A 472 -16.58 8.18 22.92
N GLY A 473 -16.07 8.84 23.96
CA GLY A 473 -16.79 9.87 24.70
C GLY A 473 -17.19 11.06 23.81
N GLU A 474 -16.24 11.63 23.09
CA GLU A 474 -16.47 12.77 22.20
C GLU A 474 -17.45 12.44 21.07
N TRP A 475 -17.31 11.26 20.46
CA TRP A 475 -18.24 10.81 19.42
C TRP A 475 -19.66 10.61 19.98
N LYS A 476 -19.79 10.04 21.18
CA LYS A 476 -21.10 9.84 21.82
C LYS A 476 -21.81 11.17 22.09
N ILE A 477 -21.09 12.16 22.61
CA ILE A 477 -21.65 13.52 22.86
C ILE A 477 -22.20 14.12 21.56
N LEU A 478 -21.43 14.06 20.47
CA LEU A 478 -21.87 14.61 19.18
C LEU A 478 -22.99 13.80 18.53
N LYS A 479 -23.02 12.48 18.74
CA LYS A 479 -24.09 11.62 18.25
C LYS A 479 -25.41 11.91 18.96
N GLU A 480 -25.38 12.13 20.27
CA GLU A 480 -26.55 12.49 21.07
C GLU A 480 -27.06 13.89 20.72
N ALA A 481 -26.18 14.85 20.43
CA ALA A 481 -26.57 16.20 20.01
C ALA A 481 -27.25 16.26 18.62
N ARG A 482 -27.12 15.20 17.82
CA ARG A 482 -27.72 15.10 16.46
C ARG A 482 -29.02 14.30 16.40
N ALA A 483 -29.30 13.49 17.43
CA ALA A 483 -30.53 12.70 17.54
C ALA A 483 -31.67 13.56 18.08
#